data_AF-A0A5C7QF85-F1
#
_entry.id   AF-A0A5C7QF85-F1
#
_cell.length_a   1.000
_cell.length_b   1.000
_cell.length_c   1.000
_cell.angle_alpha   90.00
_cell.angle_beta   90.00
_cell.angle_gamma   90.00
#
_symmetry.space_group_name_H-M   'P 1'
#
loop_
_entity.id
_entity.type
_entity.pdbx_description
1 polymer ?
#
loop_
_entity_poly.entity_id
_entity_poly.type
_entity_poly.pdbx_seq_one_letter_code
_entity_poly.pdbx_strand_id
1 'polypeptide(L)' 'MSDLALARALLRLYKLAMIAERPGVTDHLLRALEELARSEPACEPILDQAYLWGLGARVGVAQPRMPGSGTQ' A
#
# COMPACT_ATOMS: atom_id res chain seq x y z
N MET A 1 5.34 -5.79 22.09
CA MET A 1 4.48 -5.66 20.89
C MET A 1 4.94 -6.73 19.93
N SER A 2 4.07 -7.61 19.43
CA SER A 2 4.50 -8.69 18.52
C SER A 2 4.77 -8.16 17.11
N ASP A 3 5.65 -8.82 16.37
CA ASP A 3 5.99 -8.45 14.99
C ASP A 3 4.74 -8.43 14.08
N LEU A 4 3.79 -9.34 14.31
CA LEU A 4 2.48 -9.30 13.66
C LEU A 4 1.67 -8.03 13.95
N ALA A 5 1.74 -7.49 15.17
CA ALA A 5 1.08 -6.23 15.51
C ALA A 5 1.78 -5.04 14.83
N LEU A 6 3.12 -5.06 14.78
CA LEU A 6 3.91 -4.06 14.06
C LEU A 6 3.63 -4.09 12.55
N ALA A 7 3.65 -5.26 11.92
CA ALA A 7 3.32 -5.45 10.51
C ALA A 7 1.92 -4.94 10.18
N ARG A 8 0.92 -5.23 11.03
CA ARG A 8 -0.45 -4.69 10.86
C ARG A 8 -0.49 -3.17 10.95
N ALA A 9 0.29 -2.56 11.84
CA ALA A 9 0.37 -1.10 11.95
C ALA A 9 1.03 -0.49 10.70
N LEU A 10 2.14 -1.08 10.22
CA LEU A 10 2.82 -0.66 9.01
C LEU A 10 1.90 -0.75 7.78
N LEU A 11 1.15 -1.84 7.62
CA LEU A 11 0.19 -2.00 6.52
C LEU A 11 -0.90 -0.90 6.55
N ARG A 12 -1.39 -0.53 7.73
CA ARG A 12 -2.39 0.54 7.86
C ARG A 12 -1.79 1.89 7.43
N LEU A 13 -0.57 2.20 7.87
CA LEU A 13 0.13 3.42 7.47
C LEU A 13 0.42 3.44 5.98
N TYR A 14 0.83 2.31 5.40
CA TYR A 14 1.10 2.18 3.97
C TYR A 14 -0.14 2.52 3.14
N LYS A 15 -1.31 1.96 3.50
CA LYS A 15 -2.58 2.28 2.83
C LYS A 15 -2.93 3.77 2.92
N LEU A 16 -2.72 4.39 4.08
CA LEU A 16 -2.96 5.83 4.26
C LEU A 16 -1.99 6.69 3.43
N ALA A 17 -0.71 6.33 3.39
CA ALA A 17 0.31 7.03 2.60
C ALA A 17 0.02 6.96 1.09
N MET A 18 -0.50 5.82 0.63
CA MET A 18 -0.97 5.67 -0.76
C MET A 18 -2.18 6.54 -1.06
N ILE A 19 -3.20 6.57 -0.19
CA ILE A 19 -4.38 7.43 -0.35
C ILE A 19 -3.98 8.92 -0.37
N ALA A 20 -3.00 9.30 0.45
CA ALA A 20 -2.49 10.66 0.54
C ALA A 20 -1.44 11.01 -0.55
N GLU A 21 -1.20 10.12 -1.52
CA GLU A 21 -0.26 10.31 -2.62
C GLU A 21 1.16 10.73 -2.16
N ARG A 22 1.67 10.07 -1.11
CA ARG A 22 3.02 10.31 -0.55
C ARG A 22 3.98 9.20 -0.96
N PRO A 23 4.52 9.19 -2.21
CA PRO A 23 5.28 8.06 -2.75
C PRO A 23 6.51 7.69 -1.91
N GLY A 24 7.29 8.68 -1.44
CA GLY A 24 8.47 8.38 -0.60
C GLY A 24 8.11 7.72 0.73
N VAL A 25 6.98 8.09 1.34
CA VAL A 25 6.50 7.46 2.58
C VAL A 25 6.00 6.05 2.32
N THR A 26 5.27 5.86 1.23
CA THR A 26 4.79 4.55 0.76
C THR A 26 5.96 3.58 0.55
N ASP A 27 7.04 4.01 -0.11
CA ASP A 27 8.22 3.19 -0.38
C ASP A 27 8.94 2.79 0.92
N HIS A 28 9.11 3.74 1.85
CA HIS A 28 9.71 3.44 3.15
C HIS A 28 8.88 2.44 3.96
N LEU A 29 7.55 2.56 3.95
CA LEU A 29 6.66 1.65 4.67
C LEU A 29 6.62 0.26 4.05
N LEU A 30 6.65 0.17 2.72
CA LEU A 30 6.72 -1.12 2.02
C LEU A 30 8.04 -1.83 2.34
N ARG A 31 9.17 -1.11 2.29
CA ARG A 31 10.48 -1.68 2.62
C ARG A 31 10.58 -2.14 4.07
N ALA A 32 9.99 -1.41 5.00
CA ALA A 32 9.93 -1.83 6.40
C ALA A 32 9.13 -3.14 6.58
N LEU A 33 8.05 -3.34 5.80
CA LEU A 33 7.30 -4.59 5.79
C LEU A 33 8.10 -5.75 5.19
N GLU A 34 8.87 -5.49 4.12
CA GLU A 34 9.76 -6.49 3.49
C GLU A 34 10.87 -6.95 4.45
N GLU A 35 11.50 -5.99 5.15
CA GLU A 35 12.52 -6.28 6.16
C GLU A 35 11.93 -7.07 7.33
N LEU A 36 10.73 -6.71 7.78
CA LEU A 36 10.06 -7.42 8.87
C LEU A 36 9.66 -8.85 8.48
N ALA A 37 9.11 -9.06 7.28
CA ALA A 37 8.77 -10.40 6.79
C ALA A 37 9.99 -11.29 6.55
N ARG A 38 11.14 -10.68 6.18
CA ARG A 38 12.41 -11.41 6.05
C ARG A 38 12.90 -11.94 7.40
N SER A 39 12.72 -11.17 8.47
CA SER A 39 13.12 -11.56 9.83
C SER A 39 12.10 -12.44 10.53
N GLU A 40 10.81 -12.27 10.23
CA GLU A 40 9.69 -13.01 10.83
C GLU A 40 8.73 -13.51 9.73
N PRO A 41 8.84 -14.78 9.29
CA PRO A 41 8.01 -15.36 8.23
C PRO A 41 6.51 -15.29 8.52
N ALA A 42 6.08 -15.23 9.78
CA ALA A 42 4.66 -15.05 10.12
C ALA A 42 4.08 -13.73 9.59
N CYS A 43 4.91 -12.76 9.20
CA CYS A 43 4.49 -11.48 8.64
C CYS A 43 4.28 -11.50 7.12
N GLU A 44 4.68 -12.56 6.40
CA GLU A 44 4.51 -12.68 4.93
C GLU A 44 3.07 -12.41 4.46
N PRO A 45 2.00 -12.94 5.10
CA PRO A 45 0.63 -12.68 4.65
C PRO A 45 0.21 -11.21 4.74
N ILE A 46 0.91 -10.40 5.55
CA ILE A 46 0.66 -8.96 5.67
C ILE A 46 1.39 -8.20 4.56
N LEU A 47 2.61 -8.63 4.22
CA LEU A 47 3.35 -8.11 3.08
C LEU A 47 2.62 -8.38 1.76
N ASP A 48 2.07 -9.58 1.58
CA ASP A 48 1.28 -9.94 0.40
C ASP A 48 0.07 -9.01 0.22
N GLN A 49 -0.61 -8.66 1.31
CA GLN A 49 -1.70 -7.68 1.26
C GLN A 49 -1.22 -6.29 0.83
N ALA A 50 -0.01 -5.88 1.20
CA ALA A 50 0.56 -4.61 0.76
C ALA A 50 0.82 -4.61 -0.75
N TYR A 51 1.40 -5.69 -1.28
CA TYR A 51 1.63 -5.83 -2.73
C TYR A 51 0.32 -5.88 -3.52
N LEU A 52 -0.66 -6.66 -3.08
CA LEU A 52 -1.98 -6.72 -3.73
C LEU A 52 -2.67 -5.35 -3.76
N TRP A 53 -2.58 -4.59 -2.66
CA TRP A 53 -3.12 -3.23 -2.60
C TRP A 53 -2.36 -2.27 -3.53
N GLY A 54 -1.03 -2.36 -3.57
CA GLY A 54 -0.18 -1.60 -4.48
C GLY A 54 -0.53 -1.81 -5.95
N LEU A 55 -0.79 -3.06 -6.33
CA LEU A 55 -1.24 -3.44 -7.67
C LEU A 55 -2.65 -2.92 -7.98
N GLY A 56 -3.59 -3.10 -7.05
CA GLY A 56 -4.97 -2.61 -7.20
C GLY A 56 -5.05 -1.09 -7.36
N ALA A 57 -4.23 -0.34 -6.64
CA ALA A 57 -4.15 1.10 -6.81
C ALA A 57 -3.65 1.48 -8.21
N ARG A 58 -2.59 0.85 -8.72
CA ARG A 58 -2.05 1.11 -10.07
C ARG A 58 -3.04 0.79 -11.18
N VAL A 59 -3.84 -0.28 -11.02
CA VAL A 59 -4.89 -0.66 -11.97
C VAL A 59 -6.11 0.27 -11.86
N GLY A 60 -6.43 0.76 -10.66
CA GLY A 60 -7.50 1.73 -10.41
C GLY A 60 -7.22 3.16 -10.89
N VAL A 61 -5.95 3.52 -11.15
CA VAL A 61 -5.60 4.81 -11.80
C VAL A 61 -5.78 4.78 -13.33
N ALA A 62 -6.20 3.66 -13.92
CA ALA A 62 -6.79 3.66 -15.26
C ALA A 62 -8.17 4.32 -15.17
N GLN A 63 -8.17 5.63 -15.01
CA GLN A 63 -9.35 6.47 -14.84
C GLN A 63 -10.34 6.20 -15.99
N PRO A 64 -11.63 5.94 -15.71
CA PRO A 64 -12.65 6.03 -16.74
C PRO A 64 -12.58 7.45 -17.27
N ARG A 65 -12.40 7.59 -18.58
CA ARG A 65 -12.45 8.87 -19.27
C ARG A 65 -13.78 9.51 -18.91
N MET A 66 -13.76 10.55 -18.08
CA MET A 66 -14.96 11.35 -17.86
C MET A 66 -15.34 11.91 -19.24
N PRO A 67 -16.54 11.62 -19.77
CA PRO A 67 -16.98 12.26 -20.99
C PRO A 67 -17.05 13.75 -20.68
N GLY A 68 -16.35 14.55 -21.49
CA GLY A 68 -16.27 15.98 -21.30
C GLY A 68 -17.65 16.56 -21.05
N SER A 69 -17.79 17.31 -19.95
CA SER A 69 -18.87 18.27 -19.80
C SER A 69 -18.63 19.35 -20.85
N GLY A 70 -19.07 19.08 -22.08
CA GLY A 70 -19.19 20.07 -23.13
C GLY A 70 -20.30 21.04 -22.73
N THR A 71 -19.92 22.13 -22.07
CA THR A 71 -20.70 23.36 -22.08
C THR A 71 -20.34 24.15 -23.34
N GLN A 72 -21.23 24.14 -24.33
CA GLN A 72 -21.82 25.30 -25.01
C GLN A 72 -22.56 24.85 -26.27
#